data_AF-A0A345YHY6-F1
#
_entry.id   AF-A0A345YHY6-F1
#
_cell.length_a   1.000
_cell.length_b   1.000
_cell.length_c   1.000
_cell.angle_alpha   90.00
_cell.angle_beta   90.00
_cell.angle_gamma   90.00
#
_symmetry.space_group_name_H-M   'P 1'
#
loop_
_entity.id
_entity.type
_entity.pdbx_description
1 polymer ?
#
loop_
_entity_poly.entity_id
_entity_poly.type
_entity_poly.pdbx_seq_one_letter_code
_entity_poly.pdbx_strand_id
1 'polypeptide(L)'
;MIALAVGALLAGAPWFGWFILAVALVTMLEFVLLVIKATPNVSYRLAGILAGAIYIGIAGYMLSRFPIPIVVGVVGAVVSVDTFAYFFGRTLGGPKIAPSISPSKTWAGLLGGIVGASVWIAGWIYFVARATSGDSTMFFDLAEAGQILALGAVTAVAAQAGDFFESWLKRKAGVKDSSKLIPGHGGVFDRTDGMIPVVLLAGALLGAAR
;
A
#
# COMPACT_ATOMS: atom_id res chain seq x y z
N MET A 1 2.79 11.63 9.72
CA MET A 1 2.43 11.37 8.31
C MET A 1 0.93 11.53 8.06
N ILE A 2 0.03 10.83 8.77
CA ILE A 2 -1.43 10.98 8.58
C ILE A 2 -1.90 12.44 8.77
N ALA A 3 -1.47 13.11 9.85
CA ALA A 3 -1.82 14.52 10.08
C ALA A 3 -1.35 15.46 8.95
N LEU A 4 -0.19 15.19 8.36
CA LEU A 4 0.34 15.95 7.22
C LEU A 4 -0.47 15.69 5.94
N ALA A 5 -0.86 14.43 5.71
CA ALA A 5 -1.71 14.06 4.58
C ALA A 5 -3.10 14.72 4.67
N VAL A 6 -3.72 14.67 5.86
CA VAL A 6 -5.01 15.32 6.12
C VAL A 6 -4.88 16.84 6.00
N GLY A 7 -3.84 17.44 6.59
CA GLY A 7 -3.58 18.88 6.44
C GLY A 7 -3.39 19.32 5.00
N ALA A 8 -2.63 18.55 4.21
CA ALA A 8 -2.43 18.81 2.78
C ALA A 8 -3.73 18.65 1.98
N LEU A 9 -4.57 17.67 2.33
CA LEU A 9 -5.89 17.48 1.71
C LEU A 9 -6.81 18.67 2.00
N LEU A 10 -6.85 19.13 3.26
CA LEU A 10 -7.64 20.29 3.69
C LEU A 10 -7.15 21.60 3.07
N ALA A 11 -5.84 21.73 2.83
CA ALA A 11 -5.25 22.89 2.16
C ALA A 11 -5.57 22.95 0.64
N GLY A 12 -5.99 21.83 0.05
CA GLY A 12 -6.46 21.74 -1.33
C GLY A 12 -5.60 20.87 -2.26
N ALA A 13 -6.12 20.62 -3.47
CA ALA A 13 -5.54 19.66 -4.42
C ALA A 13 -4.05 19.86 -4.77
N PRO A 14 -3.54 21.11 -4.99
CA PRO A 14 -2.12 21.30 -5.27
C PRO A 14 -1.22 20.87 -4.10
N TRP A 15 -1.61 21.20 -2.86
CA TRP A 15 -0.86 20.85 -1.66
C TRP A 15 -0.84 19.35 -1.42
N PHE A 16 -1.95 18.67 -1.70
CA PHE A 16 -2.00 17.22 -1.65
C PHE A 16 -1.07 16.57 -2.69
N GLY A 17 -1.01 17.12 -3.91
CA GLY A 17 -0.06 16.68 -4.94
C GLY A 17 1.40 16.87 -4.52
N TRP A 18 1.75 18.03 -3.95
CA TRP A 18 3.10 18.29 -3.42
C TRP A 18 3.46 17.35 -2.26
N PHE A 19 2.50 17.04 -1.39
CA PHE A 19 2.69 16.06 -0.32
C PHE A 19 3.02 14.66 -0.88
N ILE A 20 2.25 14.19 -1.87
CA ILE A 20 2.51 12.90 -2.54
C ILE A 20 3.90 12.89 -3.18
N LEU A 21 4.27 13.98 -3.87
CA LEU A 21 5.59 14.10 -4.48
C LEU A 21 6.70 14.02 -3.42
N ALA A 22 6.56 14.76 -2.31
CA ALA A 22 7.53 14.73 -1.22
C ALA A 22 7.69 13.31 -0.64
N VAL A 23 6.58 12.62 -0.38
CA VAL A 23 6.60 11.22 0.09
C VAL A 23 7.30 10.32 -0.93
N ALA A 24 6.95 10.42 -2.22
CA ALA A 24 7.57 9.61 -3.27
C ALA A 24 9.08 9.85 -3.42
N LEU A 25 9.53 11.11 -3.29
CA LEU A 25 10.95 11.46 -3.34
C LEU A 25 11.72 10.91 -2.13
N VAL A 26 11.15 10.99 -0.93
CA VAL A 26 11.78 10.41 0.27
C VAL A 26 11.82 8.89 0.17
N THR A 27 10.74 8.25 -0.25
CA THR A 27 10.70 6.80 -0.50
C THR A 27 11.75 6.40 -1.54
N MET A 28 11.88 7.15 -2.64
CA MET A 28 12.88 6.90 -3.67
C MET A 28 14.30 7.04 -3.12
N LEU A 29 14.57 8.04 -2.29
CA LEU A 29 15.87 8.21 -1.64
C LEU A 29 16.20 7.02 -0.73
N GLU A 30 15.27 6.60 0.13
CA GLU A 30 15.47 5.44 1.00
C GLU A 30 15.68 4.15 0.20
N PHE A 31 14.91 3.96 -0.88
CA PHE A 31 15.07 2.83 -1.78
C PHE A 31 16.46 2.80 -2.45
N VAL A 32 16.93 3.94 -2.97
CA VAL A 32 18.28 4.05 -3.57
C VAL A 32 19.36 3.70 -2.55
N LEU A 33 19.25 4.22 -1.33
CA LEU A 33 20.21 3.92 -0.26
C LEU A 33 20.22 2.43 0.10
N LEU A 34 19.05 1.78 0.10
CA LEU A 34 18.95 0.33 0.31
C LEU A 34 19.58 -0.46 -0.84
N VAL A 35 19.33 -0.10 -2.10
CA VAL A 35 19.91 -0.77 -3.27
C VAL A 35 21.44 -0.64 -3.28
N ILE A 36 21.97 0.54 -2.94
CA ILE A 36 23.43 0.78 -2.83
C ILE A 36 24.06 -0.17 -1.80
N LYS A 37 23.41 -0.36 -0.65
CA LYS A 37 23.87 -1.28 0.41
C LYS A 37 23.66 -2.75 0.05
N ALA A 38 22.61 -3.08 -0.69
CA ALA A 38 22.24 -4.43 -1.04
C ALA A 38 23.18 -5.10 -2.05
N THR A 39 23.86 -4.32 -2.90
CA THR A 39 24.79 -4.87 -3.89
C THR A 39 25.97 -3.93 -4.22
N PRO A 40 27.22 -4.46 -4.24
CA PRO A 40 28.36 -3.72 -4.74
C PRO A 40 28.44 -3.70 -6.28
N ASN A 41 27.71 -4.59 -6.97
CA ASN A 41 27.75 -4.67 -8.43
C ASN A 41 27.01 -3.48 -9.07
N VAL A 42 27.74 -2.70 -9.88
CA VAL A 42 27.25 -1.46 -10.49
C VAL A 42 26.06 -1.71 -11.42
N SER A 43 26.09 -2.76 -12.24
CA SER A 43 25.02 -3.07 -13.19
C SER A 43 23.71 -3.39 -12.47
N TYR A 44 23.77 -4.23 -11.42
CA TYR A 44 22.58 -4.54 -10.61
C TYR A 44 22.09 -3.34 -9.83
N ARG A 45 22.99 -2.47 -9.35
CA ARG A 45 22.63 -1.23 -8.67
C ARG A 45 21.88 -0.28 -9.60
N LEU A 46 22.41 -0.03 -10.80
CA LEU A 46 21.76 0.83 -11.78
C LEU A 46 20.40 0.28 -12.22
N ALA A 47 20.33 -1.02 -12.52
CA ALA A 47 19.07 -1.68 -12.85
C ALA A 47 18.04 -1.56 -11.72
N GLY A 48 18.46 -1.78 -10.46
CA GLY A 48 17.61 -1.63 -9.28
C GLY A 48 17.10 -0.20 -9.12
N ILE A 49 17.97 0.81 -9.23
CA ILE A 49 17.59 2.23 -9.14
C ILE A 49 16.60 2.61 -10.24
N LEU A 50 16.85 2.19 -11.48
CA LEU A 50 15.93 2.47 -12.60
C LEU A 50 14.57 1.80 -12.40
N ALA A 51 14.56 0.52 -11.98
CA ALA A 51 13.32 -0.19 -11.68
C ALA A 51 12.55 0.47 -10.52
N GLY A 52 13.25 0.91 -9.47
CA GLY A 52 12.66 1.66 -8.36
C GLY A 52 12.08 3.01 -8.78
N ALA A 53 12.78 3.74 -9.65
CA ALA A 53 12.30 5.01 -10.19
C ALA A 53 10.99 4.83 -10.96
N ILE A 54 10.90 3.78 -11.78
CA ILE A 54 9.68 3.41 -12.50
C ILE A 54 8.58 3.01 -11.51
N TYR A 55 8.88 2.12 -10.57
CA TYR A 55 7.92 1.57 -9.61
C TYR A 55 7.33 2.64 -8.68
N ILE A 56 8.18 3.40 -7.98
CA ILE A 56 7.78 4.43 -7.02
C ILE A 56 7.27 5.67 -7.76
N GLY A 57 7.92 6.05 -8.86
CA GLY A 57 7.56 7.24 -9.65
C GLY A 57 6.20 7.12 -10.32
N ILE A 58 5.91 5.98 -10.97
CA ILE A 58 4.59 5.76 -11.58
C ILE A 58 3.50 5.70 -10.51
N ALA A 59 3.74 5.03 -9.38
CA ALA A 59 2.75 4.98 -8.30
C ALA A 59 2.48 6.36 -7.72
N GLY A 60 3.51 7.15 -7.44
CA GLY A 60 3.36 8.54 -6.97
C GLY A 60 2.61 9.41 -7.96
N TYR A 61 2.93 9.30 -9.25
CA TYR A 61 2.22 9.99 -10.32
C TYR A 61 0.74 9.59 -10.37
N MET A 62 0.43 8.29 -10.43
CA MET A 62 -0.94 7.78 -10.46
C MET A 62 -1.75 8.27 -9.26
N LEU A 63 -1.21 8.13 -8.03
CA LEU A 63 -1.88 8.56 -6.80
C LEU A 63 -2.20 10.05 -6.81
N SER A 64 -1.28 10.89 -7.34
CA SER A 64 -1.49 12.35 -7.44
C SER A 64 -2.62 12.75 -8.39
N ARG A 65 -3.03 11.85 -9.28
CA ARG A 65 -4.09 12.08 -10.28
C ARG A 65 -5.41 11.41 -9.92
N PHE A 66 -5.42 10.59 -8.87
CA PHE A 66 -6.65 9.93 -8.42
C PHE A 66 -7.63 10.95 -7.81
N PRO A 67 -8.94 10.82 -8.10
CA PRO A 67 -9.95 11.54 -7.34
C PRO A 67 -9.85 11.23 -5.85
N ILE A 68 -10.13 12.20 -4.99
CA ILE A 68 -10.03 12.02 -3.53
C ILE A 68 -10.80 10.80 -3.01
N PRO A 69 -12.02 10.47 -3.49
CA PRO A 69 -12.71 9.27 -3.03
C PRO A 69 -11.95 7.97 -3.34
N ILE A 70 -11.25 7.91 -4.48
CA ILE A 70 -10.42 6.76 -4.84
C ILE A 70 -9.18 6.69 -3.96
N VAL A 71 -8.54 7.83 -3.70
CA VAL A 71 -7.39 7.91 -2.78
C VAL A 71 -7.79 7.36 -1.40
N VAL A 72 -8.90 7.82 -0.83
CA VAL A 72 -9.37 7.34 0.48
C VAL A 72 -9.71 5.84 0.44
N GLY A 73 -10.34 5.38 -0.64
CA GLY A 73 -10.63 3.96 -0.87
C GLY A 73 -9.37 3.09 -0.84
N VAL A 74 -8.35 3.47 -1.62
CA VAL A 74 -7.07 2.73 -1.73
C VAL A 74 -6.29 2.78 -0.42
N VAL A 75 -6.08 3.98 0.14
CA VAL A 75 -5.30 4.15 1.38
C VAL A 75 -5.96 3.40 2.53
N GLY A 76 -7.28 3.54 2.70
CA GLY A 76 -7.99 2.86 3.78
C GLY A 76 -8.05 1.35 3.59
N ALA A 77 -8.06 0.84 2.35
CA ALA A 77 -7.98 -0.60 2.10
C ALA A 77 -6.63 -1.15 2.56
N VAL A 78 -5.51 -0.50 2.21
CA VAL A 78 -4.16 -0.91 2.65
C VAL A 78 -4.04 -0.87 4.18
N VAL A 79 -4.49 0.22 4.81
CA VAL A 79 -4.48 0.33 6.29
C VAL A 79 -5.33 -0.77 6.93
N SER A 80 -6.45 -1.13 6.31
CA SER A 80 -7.32 -2.22 6.77
C SER A 80 -6.66 -3.58 6.60
N VAL A 81 -5.92 -3.80 5.51
CA VAL A 81 -5.09 -5.01 5.32
C VAL A 81 -4.13 -5.17 6.49
N ASP A 82 -3.32 -4.15 6.78
CA ASP A 82 -2.30 -4.23 7.83
C ASP A 82 -2.91 -4.48 9.21
N THR A 83 -4.00 -3.78 9.51
CA THR A 83 -4.69 -3.88 10.79
C THR A 83 -5.26 -5.28 11.00
N PHE A 84 -6.03 -5.79 10.05
CA PHE A 84 -6.64 -7.11 10.19
C PHE A 84 -5.60 -8.22 10.08
N ALA A 85 -4.59 -8.09 9.22
CA ALA A 85 -3.51 -9.06 9.12
C ALA A 85 -2.72 -9.16 10.42
N TYR A 86 -2.49 -8.04 11.11
CA TYR A 86 -1.87 -8.03 12.43
C TYR A 86 -2.73 -8.76 13.47
N PHE A 87 -4.03 -8.44 13.56
CA PHE A 87 -4.91 -9.08 14.54
C PHE A 87 -5.07 -10.58 14.28
N PHE A 88 -5.45 -10.98 13.07
CA PHE A 88 -5.65 -12.40 12.72
C PHE A 88 -4.34 -13.17 12.80
N GLY A 89 -3.23 -12.57 12.33
CA GLY A 89 -1.92 -13.20 12.41
C GLY A 89 -1.46 -13.43 13.85
N ARG A 90 -1.79 -12.53 14.78
CA ARG A 90 -1.42 -12.65 16.19
C ARG A 90 -2.35 -13.54 17.00
N THR A 91 -3.66 -13.54 16.70
CA THR A 91 -4.65 -14.32 17.45
C THR A 91 -4.77 -15.76 16.97
N LEU A 92 -4.79 -15.98 15.65
CA LEU A 92 -4.92 -17.31 15.06
C LEU A 92 -3.56 -17.97 14.80
N GLY A 93 -2.52 -17.17 14.51
CA GLY A 93 -1.17 -17.68 14.24
C GLY A 93 -1.09 -18.50 12.95
N GLY A 94 -0.50 -19.69 13.05
CA GLY A 94 -0.42 -20.65 11.94
C GLY A 94 0.86 -20.56 11.08
N PRO A 95 0.88 -21.25 9.93
CA PRO A 95 2.06 -21.36 9.09
C PRO A 95 2.51 -20.00 8.56
N LYS A 96 3.83 -19.78 8.58
CA LYS A 96 4.48 -18.57 8.07
C LYS A 96 4.61 -18.64 6.56
N ILE A 97 4.44 -17.51 5.88
CA ILE A 97 4.47 -17.44 4.42
C ILE A 97 5.90 -17.50 3.88
N ALA A 98 6.78 -16.61 4.37
CA ALA A 98 8.17 -16.52 3.94
C ALA A 98 9.11 -16.27 5.13
N PRO A 99 9.42 -17.30 5.94
CA PRO A 99 10.14 -17.15 7.21
C PRO A 99 11.52 -16.49 7.09
N SER A 100 12.22 -16.70 5.97
CA SER A 100 13.55 -16.14 5.71
C SER A 100 13.52 -14.65 5.36
N ILE A 101 12.39 -14.13 4.89
CA ILE A 101 12.21 -12.73 4.48
C ILE A 101 11.51 -11.97 5.61
N SER A 102 10.32 -12.43 6.00
CA SER A 102 9.51 -11.83 7.06
C SER A 102 8.98 -12.91 8.01
N PRO A 103 9.60 -13.09 9.19
CA PRO A 103 9.28 -14.18 10.10
C PRO A 103 7.95 -14.00 10.87
N SER A 104 7.30 -12.85 10.74
CA SER A 104 6.05 -12.51 11.44
C SER A 104 4.79 -12.66 10.58
N LYS A 105 4.91 -12.79 9.25
CA LYS A 105 3.76 -12.87 8.35
C LYS A 105 3.24 -14.31 8.22
N THR A 106 1.95 -14.51 8.46
CA THR A 106 1.28 -15.82 8.45
C THR A 106 0.16 -15.87 7.42
N TRP A 107 -0.23 -17.08 7.01
CA TRP A 107 -1.37 -17.27 6.11
C TRP A 107 -2.70 -16.82 6.75
N ALA A 108 -2.87 -17.01 8.06
CA ALA A 108 -4.04 -16.50 8.77
C ALA A 108 -4.08 -14.96 8.76
N GLY A 109 -2.90 -14.31 8.88
CA GLY A 109 -2.78 -12.87 8.72
C GLY A 109 -3.19 -12.41 7.33
N LEU A 110 -2.73 -13.10 6.26
CA LEU A 110 -3.15 -12.77 4.90
C LEU A 110 -4.69 -12.87 4.75
N LEU A 111 -5.31 -13.96 5.22
CA LEU A 111 -6.77 -14.11 5.21
C LEU A 111 -7.49 -12.98 5.97
N GLY A 112 -6.96 -12.60 7.14
CA GLY A 112 -7.43 -11.42 7.86
C GLY A 112 -7.35 -10.14 7.02
N GLY A 113 -6.22 -9.93 6.35
CA GLY A 113 -6.03 -8.80 5.44
C GLY A 113 -7.04 -8.76 4.29
N ILE A 114 -7.37 -9.92 3.69
CA ILE A 114 -8.42 -10.04 2.66
C ILE A 114 -9.77 -9.59 3.21
N VAL A 115 -10.14 -10.08 4.41
CA VAL A 115 -11.39 -9.69 5.08
C VAL A 115 -11.40 -8.19 5.38
N GLY A 116 -10.31 -7.65 5.94
CA GLY A 116 -10.19 -6.23 6.28
C GLY A 116 -10.33 -5.32 5.05
N ALA A 117 -9.63 -5.64 3.95
CA ALA A 117 -9.76 -4.92 2.70
C ALA A 117 -11.19 -4.98 2.14
N SER A 118 -11.80 -6.17 2.12
CA SER A 118 -13.15 -6.38 1.59
C SER A 118 -14.20 -5.57 2.37
N VAL A 119 -14.11 -5.58 3.71
CA VAL A 119 -15.00 -4.81 4.59
C VAL A 119 -14.84 -3.31 4.36
N TRP A 120 -13.60 -2.82 4.26
CA TRP A 120 -13.35 -1.41 3.96
C TRP A 120 -13.90 -1.00 2.59
N ILE A 121 -13.62 -1.78 1.55
CA ILE A 121 -14.08 -1.50 0.18
C ILE A 121 -15.62 -1.47 0.13
N ALA A 122 -16.29 -2.46 0.70
CA ALA A 122 -17.75 -2.49 0.78
C ALA A 122 -18.31 -1.26 1.50
N GLY A 123 -17.79 -0.96 2.69
CA GLY A 123 -18.23 0.18 3.49
C GLY A 123 -17.97 1.52 2.81
N TRP A 124 -16.84 1.65 2.11
CA TRP A 124 -16.50 2.87 1.39
C TRP A 124 -17.38 3.09 0.16
N ILE A 125 -17.65 2.03 -0.62
CA ILE A 125 -18.59 2.09 -1.75
C ILE A 125 -19.97 2.52 -1.25
N TYR A 126 -20.47 1.90 -0.19
CA TYR A 126 -21.75 2.27 0.42
C TYR A 126 -21.78 3.73 0.88
N PHE A 127 -20.72 4.20 1.55
CA PHE A 127 -20.61 5.57 2.03
C PHE A 127 -20.63 6.58 0.87
N VAL A 128 -19.83 6.35 -0.18
CA VAL A 128 -19.78 7.22 -1.36
C VAL A 128 -21.12 7.25 -2.08
N ALA A 129 -21.74 6.09 -2.32
CA ALA A 129 -23.04 5.99 -2.97
C ALA A 129 -24.13 6.77 -2.21
N ARG A 130 -24.16 6.63 -0.88
CA ARG A 130 -25.09 7.39 -0.03
C ARG A 130 -24.82 8.91 -0.11
N ALA A 131 -23.56 9.31 -0.11
CA ALA A 131 -23.18 10.72 -0.15
C ALA A 131 -23.49 11.39 -1.50
N THR A 132 -23.40 10.66 -2.62
CA THR A 132 -23.66 11.19 -3.96
C THR A 132 -25.12 11.11 -4.38
N SER A 133 -25.79 10.01 -4.02
CA SER A 133 -27.10 9.65 -4.59
C SER A 133 -28.23 9.81 -3.58
N GLY A 134 -27.94 9.97 -2.29
CA GLY A 134 -28.92 10.00 -1.20
C GLY A 134 -29.59 8.65 -0.92
N ASP A 135 -29.26 7.62 -1.69
CA ASP A 135 -29.85 6.29 -1.56
C ASP A 135 -29.20 5.54 -0.41
N SER A 136 -29.98 5.25 0.62
CA SER A 136 -29.56 4.47 1.79
C SER A 136 -29.87 2.98 1.67
N THR A 137 -30.46 2.53 0.56
CA THR A 137 -30.96 1.17 0.36
C THR A 137 -30.04 0.28 -0.48
N MET A 138 -28.79 0.71 -0.73
CA MET A 138 -27.82 -0.09 -1.46
C MET A 138 -27.47 -1.37 -0.70
N PHE A 139 -27.85 -2.51 -1.28
CA PHE A 139 -27.41 -3.84 -0.88
C PHE A 139 -26.55 -4.42 -1.99
N PHE A 140 -25.46 -5.09 -1.62
CA PHE A 140 -24.65 -5.81 -2.58
C PHE A 140 -25.32 -7.14 -2.92
N ASP A 141 -25.53 -7.40 -4.20
CA ASP A 141 -25.91 -8.74 -4.64
C ASP A 141 -24.73 -9.73 -4.50
N LEU A 142 -24.98 -11.01 -4.76
CA LEU A 142 -23.95 -12.05 -4.61
C LEU A 142 -22.77 -11.86 -5.58
N ALA A 143 -23.02 -11.33 -6.78
CA ALA A 143 -21.98 -11.08 -7.78
C ALA A 143 -21.10 -9.90 -7.35
N GLU A 144 -21.70 -8.81 -6.89
CA GLU A 144 -21.01 -7.63 -6.36
C GLU A 144 -20.19 -7.97 -5.11
N ALA A 145 -20.76 -8.75 -4.19
CA ALA A 145 -20.05 -9.26 -3.02
C ALA A 145 -18.82 -10.11 -3.43
N GLY A 146 -18.98 -10.95 -4.47
CA GLY A 146 -17.88 -11.72 -5.05
C GLY A 146 -16.77 -10.84 -5.64
N GLN A 147 -17.14 -9.77 -6.34
CA GLN A 147 -16.19 -8.80 -6.89
C GLN A 147 -15.45 -8.03 -5.78
N ILE A 148 -16.15 -7.61 -4.72
CA ILE A 148 -15.53 -6.95 -3.56
C ILE A 148 -14.54 -7.89 -2.87
N LEU A 149 -14.90 -9.15 -2.67
CA LEU A 149 -14.00 -10.14 -2.08
C LEU A 149 -12.77 -10.37 -2.96
N ALA A 150 -12.94 -10.46 -4.28
CA ALA A 150 -11.83 -10.60 -5.22
C ALA A 150 -10.91 -9.37 -5.19
N LEU A 151 -11.46 -8.15 -5.17
CA LEU A 151 -10.69 -6.91 -5.02
C LEU A 151 -9.96 -6.85 -3.69
N GLY A 152 -10.61 -7.24 -2.59
CA GLY A 152 -9.98 -7.34 -1.27
C GLY A 152 -8.84 -8.35 -1.26
N ALA A 153 -9.02 -9.49 -1.92
CA ALA A 153 -7.98 -10.52 -2.05
C ALA A 153 -6.75 -10.01 -2.82
N VAL A 154 -6.98 -9.42 -3.99
CA VAL A 154 -5.92 -8.83 -4.81
C VAL A 154 -5.19 -7.71 -4.06
N THR A 155 -5.94 -6.85 -3.37
CA THR A 155 -5.39 -5.74 -2.56
C THR A 155 -4.49 -6.27 -1.44
N ALA A 156 -4.97 -7.26 -0.68
CA ALA A 156 -4.19 -7.84 0.42
C ALA A 156 -2.92 -8.53 -0.08
N VAL A 157 -3.00 -9.31 -1.16
CA VAL A 157 -1.83 -9.96 -1.77
C VAL A 157 -0.83 -8.93 -2.27
N ALA A 158 -1.30 -7.88 -2.95
CA ALA A 158 -0.45 -6.83 -3.48
C ALA A 158 0.25 -6.03 -2.38
N ALA A 159 -0.48 -5.60 -1.36
CA ALA A 159 0.09 -4.92 -0.20
C ALA A 159 1.15 -5.80 0.48
N GLN A 160 0.81 -7.08 0.70
CA GLN A 160 1.72 -8.02 1.34
C GLN A 160 2.97 -8.32 0.51
N ALA A 161 2.85 -8.34 -0.82
CA ALA A 161 3.98 -8.48 -1.74
C ALA A 161 4.93 -7.27 -1.67
N GLY A 162 4.38 -6.06 -1.51
CA GLY A 162 5.12 -4.84 -1.22
C GLY A 162 5.98 -4.97 0.05
N ASP A 163 5.36 -5.34 1.16
CA ASP A 163 6.07 -5.58 2.43
C ASP A 163 7.18 -6.64 2.29
N PHE A 164 6.91 -7.73 1.54
CA PHE A 164 7.90 -8.79 1.33
C PHE A 164 9.07 -8.30 0.48
N PHE A 165 8.81 -7.51 -0.55
CA PHE A 165 9.84 -6.92 -1.39
C PHE A 165 10.76 -5.99 -0.57
N GLU A 166 10.15 -5.11 0.23
CA GLU A 166 10.86 -4.18 1.10
C GLU A 166 11.67 -4.93 2.17
N SER A 167 11.06 -5.92 2.83
CA SER A 167 11.74 -6.81 3.78
C SER A 167 12.91 -7.57 3.15
N TRP A 168 12.73 -8.09 1.94
CA TRP A 168 13.79 -8.81 1.21
C TRP A 168 14.97 -7.89 0.90
N LEU A 169 14.70 -6.66 0.45
CA LEU A 169 15.74 -5.69 0.15
C LEU A 169 16.52 -5.30 1.41
N LYS A 170 15.84 -5.14 2.55
CA LYS A 170 16.48 -4.89 3.85
C LYS A 170 17.41 -6.03 4.27
N ARG A 171 17.00 -7.30 4.05
CA ARG A 171 17.86 -8.47 4.32
C ARG A 171 19.09 -8.49 3.42
N LYS A 172 18.94 -8.16 2.13
CA LYS A 172 20.08 -8.03 1.21
C LYS A 172 21.04 -6.91 1.61
N ALA A 173 20.50 -5.80 2.12
CA ALA A 173 21.28 -4.65 2.60
C ALA A 173 21.88 -4.83 4.01
N GLY A 174 21.60 -5.95 4.69
CA GLY A 174 22.08 -6.20 6.05
C GLY A 174 21.50 -5.27 7.13
N VAL A 175 20.35 -4.64 6.84
CA VAL A 175 19.67 -3.71 7.76
C VAL A 175 18.31 -4.25 8.18
N LYS A 176 17.77 -3.72 9.29
CA LYS A 176 16.44 -4.07 9.79
C LYS A 176 15.37 -3.08 9.34
N ASP A 177 15.68 -1.79 9.38
CA ASP A 177 14.78 -0.69 9.06
C ASP A 177 15.35 0.08 7.84
N SER A 178 14.49 0.63 6.99
CA SER A 178 14.91 1.34 5.77
C SER A 178 15.64 2.65 6.08
N SER A 179 15.18 3.38 7.10
CA SER A 179 15.84 4.56 7.66
C SER A 179 15.43 4.79 9.13
N LYS A 180 16.00 5.84 9.76
CA LYS A 180 15.58 6.34 11.09
C LYS A 180 14.87 7.70 10.99
N LEU A 181 14.35 8.05 9.80
CA LEU A 181 13.78 9.38 9.53
C LEU A 181 12.54 9.68 10.37
N ILE A 182 11.73 8.66 10.71
CA ILE A 182 10.60 8.82 11.63
C ILE A 182 11.00 8.22 12.99
N PRO A 183 11.28 9.04 14.01
CA PRO A 183 11.66 8.55 15.33
C PRO A 183 10.65 7.52 15.87
N GLY A 184 11.16 6.32 16.17
CA GLY A 184 10.35 5.20 16.66
C GLY A 184 9.44 4.51 15.65
N HIS A 185 9.41 4.92 14.38
CA HIS A 185 8.44 4.44 13.37
C HIS A 185 9.04 3.87 12.08
N GLY A 186 10.36 3.95 11.90
CA GLY A 186 11.07 3.45 10.71
C GLY A 186 11.25 4.51 9.62
N GLY A 187 11.44 4.07 8.38
CA GLY A 187 11.49 4.94 7.21
C GLY A 187 10.12 5.19 6.59
N VAL A 188 10.10 6.05 5.57
CA VAL A 188 8.89 6.33 4.77
C VAL A 188 8.58 5.15 3.83
N PHE A 189 9.61 4.43 3.39
CA PHE A 189 9.48 3.23 2.57
C PHE A 189 8.79 2.10 3.33
N ASP A 190 9.10 1.90 4.62
CA ASP A 190 8.39 0.95 5.51
C ASP A 190 6.88 1.26 5.69
N ARG A 191 6.41 2.40 5.18
CA ARG A 191 4.99 2.81 5.23
C ARG A 191 4.33 2.90 3.87
N THR A 192 5.12 2.87 2.81
CA THR A 192 4.64 3.00 1.43
C THR A 192 4.83 1.73 0.64
N ASP A 193 5.60 0.77 1.15
CA ASP A 193 5.83 -0.57 0.60
C ASP A 193 4.53 -1.29 0.20
N GLY A 194 3.56 -1.41 1.10
CA GLY A 194 2.26 -2.00 0.78
C GLY A 194 1.36 -1.10 -0.08
N MET A 195 1.56 0.23 -0.03
CA MET A 195 0.74 1.19 -0.78
C MET A 195 1.09 1.23 -2.26
N ILE A 196 2.37 1.24 -2.61
CA ILE A 196 2.86 1.35 -3.99
C ILE A 196 2.23 0.29 -4.92
N PRO A 197 2.27 -1.02 -4.63
CA PRO A 197 1.72 -2.02 -5.53
C PRO A 197 0.19 -1.91 -5.65
N VAL A 198 -0.50 -1.57 -4.56
CA VAL A 198 -1.97 -1.40 -4.59
C VAL A 198 -2.36 -0.18 -5.43
N VAL A 199 -1.62 0.93 -5.34
CA VAL A 199 -1.84 2.12 -6.17
C VAL A 199 -1.66 1.80 -7.65
N LEU A 200 -0.61 1.05 -8.01
CA LEU A 200 -0.37 0.64 -9.40
C LEU A 200 -1.52 -0.24 -9.94
N LEU A 201 -2.01 -1.18 -9.12
CA LEU A 201 -3.16 -2.01 -9.50
C LEU A 201 -4.43 -1.19 -9.66
N ALA A 202 -4.73 -0.30 -8.71
CA ALA A 202 -5.88 0.60 -8.80
C ALA A 202 -5.80 1.48 -10.05
N GLY A 203 -4.61 2.01 -10.36
CA GLY A 203 -4.38 2.82 -11.55
C GLY A 203 -4.59 2.05 -12.85
N ALA A 204 -4.11 0.80 -12.91
CA ALA A 204 -4.32 -0.09 -14.05
C ALA A 204 -5.82 -0.40 -14.26
N LEU A 205 -6.56 -0.71 -13.18
CA LEU A 205 -8.00 -0.98 -13.24
C LEU A 205 -8.79 0.25 -13.70
N LEU A 206 -8.46 1.44 -13.16
CA LEU A 206 -9.11 2.69 -13.56
C LEU A 206 -8.79 3.10 -14.99
N GLY A 207 -7.59 2.77 -15.49
CA GLY A 207 -7.19 3.00 -16.87
C GLY A 207 -7.91 2.08 -17.85
N ALA A 208 -8.15 0.82 -17.47
CA ALA A 208 -8.87 -0.16 -18.29
C ALA A 208 -10.39 0.07 -18.34
N ALA A 209 -10.94 0.82 -17.38
CA ALA A 209 -12.38 1.13 -17.28
C ALA A 209 -12.80 2.38 -18.09
N ARG A 210 -11.89 2.96 -18.89
CA ARG A 210 -12.13 4.12 -19.76
C ARG A 210 -12.07 3.71 -21.23
#